data_AF-A0A1F9ZQR2-F1
#
_entry.id   AF-A0A1F9ZQR2-F1
#
_cell.length_a   1.000
_cell.length_b   1.000
_cell.length_c   1.000
_cell.angle_alpha   90.00
_cell.angle_beta   90.00
_cell.angle_gamma   90.00
#
_symmetry.space_group_name_H-M   'P 1'
#
loop_
_entity.id
_entity.type
_entity.pdbx_description
1 polymer ?
#
loop_
_entity_poly.entity_id
_entity_poly.type
_entity_poly.pdbx_seq_one_letter_code
_entity_poly.pdbx_strand_id
1 'polypeptide(L)'
;MFFSIAKINGTLENLSTMIIYRSKGSKIKIQIIFFVLSLGLASIGPGNISAAALLLPIGLAIAYQSNMSLLLMSVLIIQGSIAGGLSPIAPNGIVALELARLNNVGELGISIYLLNMISIVIFSTLFFIAMKGYKMNGQKTEVSPPLPFTYEQKLTLLSILVLILWVIFGKAHVGFAGFTLAVGLFFLKAGNQQQAVQHVPWTTILQICGAAVLISVVGELGGIQMMTDFLAKITNGQTAVFIISILSGTMATFASAVGVVMPTLIPTTVALSESLNFAVSPAVLTMTIAVASHMTTMSPLSVMGALALGSLPAGVDEKKLFKKMYIVAFIALAFVSTFLGLLHRLGIIK
;
A
#
# COMPACT_ATOMS: atom_id res chain seq x y z
N MET A 1 16.41 1.92 -5.25
CA MET A 1 17.58 2.80 -5.48
C MET A 1 17.16 4.16 -6.05
N PHE A 2 16.55 4.23 -7.23
CA PHE A 2 16.06 5.49 -7.83
C PHE A 2 15.20 6.32 -6.87
N PHE A 3 14.10 5.75 -6.37
CA PHE A 3 13.20 6.44 -5.44
C PHE A 3 13.85 6.74 -4.09
N SER A 4 14.90 6.01 -3.73
CA SER A 4 15.71 6.29 -2.55
C SER A 4 16.43 7.63 -2.70
N ILE A 5 16.99 7.93 -3.89
CA ILE A 5 17.61 9.24 -4.19
C ILE A 5 16.58 10.36 -4.04
N ALA A 6 15.38 10.18 -4.60
CA ALA A 6 14.30 11.17 -4.52
C ALA A 6 13.81 11.45 -3.10
N LYS A 7 13.89 10.44 -2.22
CA LYS A 7 13.64 10.61 -0.79
C LYS A 7 14.79 11.36 -0.11
N ILE A 8 16.03 10.95 -0.34
CA ILE A 8 17.22 11.45 0.36
C ILE A 8 17.53 12.91 0.02
N ASN A 9 17.43 13.31 -1.25
CA ASN A 9 17.70 14.69 -1.67
C ASN A 9 16.50 15.64 -1.41
N GLY A 10 15.49 15.19 -0.68
CA GLY A 10 14.32 15.99 -0.30
C GLY A 10 13.36 16.30 -1.45
N THR A 11 13.51 15.68 -2.63
CA THR A 11 12.60 15.94 -3.77
C THR A 11 11.16 15.63 -3.42
N LEU A 12 10.91 14.43 -2.85
CA LEU A 12 9.56 14.01 -2.48
C LEU A 12 8.98 14.85 -1.34
N GLU A 13 9.82 15.28 -0.40
CA GLU A 13 9.43 16.14 0.72
C GLU A 13 9.04 17.54 0.24
N ASN A 14 9.91 18.20 -0.53
CA ASN A 14 9.66 19.56 -1.03
C ASN A 14 8.47 19.58 -2.01
N LEU A 15 8.31 18.54 -2.83
CA LEU A 15 7.11 18.36 -3.67
C LEU A 15 5.84 18.24 -2.81
N SER A 16 5.89 17.46 -1.73
CA SER A 16 4.75 17.31 -0.81
C SER A 16 4.41 18.65 -0.15
N THR A 17 5.40 19.38 0.38
CA THR A 17 5.23 20.71 0.98
C THR A 17 4.67 21.72 -0.03
N MET A 18 5.15 21.71 -1.27
CA MET A 18 4.63 22.57 -2.34
C MET A 18 3.14 22.31 -2.62
N ILE A 19 2.74 21.03 -2.68
CA ILE A 19 1.35 20.65 -2.96
C ILE A 19 0.44 21.01 -1.76
N ILE A 20 0.93 20.80 -0.53
CA ILE A 20 0.22 21.21 0.69
C ILE A 20 0.10 22.74 0.76
N TYR A 21 1.15 23.50 0.41
CA TYR A 21 1.10 24.97 0.39
C TYR A 21 0.09 25.49 -0.64
N ARG A 22 -0.01 24.85 -1.81
CA ARG A 22 -1.04 25.14 -2.82
C ARG A 22 -2.48 24.94 -2.32
N SER A 23 -2.68 24.22 -1.21
CA SER A 23 -4.00 24.14 -0.55
C SER A 23 -4.47 25.47 0.05
N LYS A 24 -3.59 26.48 0.14
CA LYS A 24 -3.82 27.77 0.81
C LYS A 24 -4.26 27.61 2.28
N GLY A 25 -3.75 26.56 2.94
CA GLY A 25 -4.04 26.26 4.33
C GLY A 25 -5.43 25.67 4.60
N SER A 26 -6.22 25.34 3.57
CA SER A 26 -7.58 24.81 3.77
C SER A 26 -7.54 23.42 4.40
N LYS A 27 -8.03 23.30 5.64
CA LYS A 27 -7.94 22.05 6.43
C LYS A 27 -8.63 20.86 5.75
N ILE A 28 -9.74 21.09 5.04
CA ILE A 28 -10.42 20.05 4.26
C ILE A 28 -9.56 19.58 3.08
N LYS A 29 -8.96 20.52 2.33
CA LYS A 29 -8.10 20.20 1.20
C LYS A 29 -6.85 19.46 1.65
N ILE A 30 -6.25 19.85 2.77
CA ILE A 30 -5.05 19.21 3.32
C ILE A 30 -5.29 17.71 3.55
N GLN A 31 -6.41 17.33 4.17
CA GLN A 31 -6.75 15.92 4.41
C GLN A 31 -6.87 15.12 3.10
N ILE A 32 -7.56 15.67 2.10
CA ILE A 32 -7.72 15.05 0.78
C ILE A 32 -6.38 14.96 0.05
N ILE A 33 -5.58 16.04 0.11
CA ILE A 33 -4.25 16.10 -0.49
C ILE A 33 -3.35 15.02 0.10
N PHE A 34 -3.35 14.81 1.42
CA PHE A 34 -2.55 13.75 2.03
C PHE A 34 -2.94 12.36 1.54
N PHE A 35 -4.24 12.07 1.40
CA PHE A 35 -4.69 10.81 0.81
C PHE A 35 -4.21 10.65 -0.65
N VAL A 36 -4.46 11.65 -1.50
CA VAL A 36 -4.11 11.61 -2.93
C VAL A 36 -2.60 11.58 -3.15
N LEU A 37 -1.82 12.33 -2.36
CA LEU A 37 -0.36 12.29 -2.39
C LEU A 37 0.16 10.93 -1.97
N SER A 38 -0.39 10.35 -0.89
CA SER A 38 0.01 9.03 -0.43
C SER A 38 -0.24 7.96 -1.51
N LEU A 39 -1.41 8.02 -2.15
CA LEU A 39 -1.77 7.16 -3.27
C LEU A 39 -0.80 7.34 -4.44
N GLY A 40 -0.64 8.56 -4.93
CA GLY A 40 0.24 8.84 -6.07
C GLY A 40 1.69 8.44 -5.81
N LEU A 41 2.25 8.82 -4.65
CA LEU A 41 3.61 8.48 -4.27
C LEU A 41 3.80 6.97 -4.10
N ALA A 42 2.84 6.25 -3.55
CA ALA A 42 2.95 4.80 -3.45
C ALA A 42 2.82 4.11 -4.82
N SER A 43 1.94 4.61 -5.70
CA SER A 43 1.71 4.04 -7.04
C SER A 43 2.90 4.19 -7.99
N ILE A 44 3.66 5.28 -7.88
CA ILE A 44 4.76 5.60 -8.81
C ILE A 44 6.00 4.70 -8.58
N GLY A 45 6.10 4.01 -7.42
CA GLY A 45 7.13 2.99 -7.20
C GLY A 45 7.84 2.95 -5.83
N PRO A 46 7.95 4.04 -5.03
CA PRO A 46 8.52 3.96 -3.67
C PRO A 46 7.85 2.91 -2.77
N GLY A 47 6.59 2.56 -3.06
CA GLY A 47 5.78 1.63 -2.28
C GLY A 47 5.07 2.30 -1.10
N ASN A 48 4.16 1.56 -0.49
CA ASN A 48 3.30 2.06 0.59
C ASN A 48 4.08 2.46 1.86
N ILE A 49 5.08 1.66 2.27
CA ILE A 49 5.88 1.93 3.47
C ILE A 49 6.66 3.24 3.31
N SER A 50 7.30 3.44 2.15
CA SER A 50 8.08 4.65 1.88
C SER A 50 7.22 5.91 1.85
N ALA A 51 6.05 5.83 1.19
CA ALA A 51 5.12 6.95 1.11
C ALA A 51 4.57 7.33 2.50
N ALA A 52 4.14 6.35 3.29
CA ALA A 52 3.64 6.59 4.63
C ALA A 52 4.72 7.13 5.57
N ALA A 53 5.93 6.56 5.55
CA ALA A 53 7.04 7.02 6.38
C ALA A 53 7.45 8.48 6.09
N LEU A 54 7.26 8.94 4.85
CA LEU A 54 7.49 10.33 4.47
C LEU A 54 6.37 11.25 4.96
N LEU A 55 5.12 10.86 4.70
CA LEU A 55 3.97 11.76 4.87
C LEU A 55 3.41 11.77 6.28
N LEU A 56 3.55 10.70 7.06
CA LEU A 56 2.98 10.60 8.41
C LEU A 56 3.54 11.66 9.37
N PRO A 57 4.87 11.86 9.51
CA PRO A 57 5.40 12.91 10.41
C PRO A 57 4.88 14.30 10.04
N ILE A 58 4.88 14.63 8.75
CA ILE A 58 4.42 15.92 8.23
C ILE A 58 2.92 16.09 8.48
N GLY A 59 2.11 15.10 8.11
CA GLY A 59 0.66 15.14 8.23
C GLY A 59 0.19 15.19 9.67
N LEU A 60 0.82 14.42 10.57
CA LEU A 60 0.48 14.41 11.99
C LEU A 60 0.93 15.66 12.71
N ALA A 61 2.08 16.25 12.37
CA ALA A 61 2.48 17.56 12.87
C ALA A 61 1.48 18.65 12.49
N ILE A 62 1.08 18.73 11.22
CA ILE A 62 0.08 19.69 10.75
C ILE A 62 -1.28 19.42 11.41
N ALA A 63 -1.70 18.16 11.52
CA ALA A 63 -2.95 17.79 12.17
C ALA A 63 -2.97 18.19 13.65
N TYR A 64 -1.87 18.00 14.38
CA TYR A 64 -1.75 18.41 15.77
C TYR A 64 -1.82 19.93 15.94
N GLN A 65 -0.99 20.67 15.20
CA GLN A 65 -0.96 22.14 15.25
C GLN A 65 -2.30 22.78 14.83
N SER A 66 -3.03 22.11 13.93
CA SER A 66 -4.27 22.62 13.34
C SER A 66 -5.54 22.09 14.02
N ASN A 67 -5.42 21.39 15.16
CA ASN A 67 -6.54 20.74 15.86
C ASN A 67 -7.38 19.81 14.96
N MET A 68 -6.74 19.09 14.04
CA MET A 68 -7.36 18.05 13.22
C MET A 68 -7.26 16.69 13.92
N SER A 69 -8.14 15.76 13.55
CA SER A 69 -8.10 14.40 14.09
C SER A 69 -6.84 13.66 13.61
N LEU A 70 -5.94 13.34 14.54
CA LEU A 70 -4.74 12.53 14.28
C LEU A 70 -5.11 11.13 13.75
N LEU A 71 -6.22 10.55 14.21
CA LEU A 71 -6.72 9.27 13.71
C LEU A 71 -7.11 9.39 12.24
N LEU A 72 -7.88 10.42 11.87
CA LEU A 72 -8.33 10.60 10.50
C LEU A 72 -7.14 10.80 9.57
N MET A 73 -6.20 11.66 9.96
CA MET A 73 -5.00 11.91 9.17
C MET A 73 -4.14 10.65 9.01
N SER A 74 -3.92 9.89 10.10
CA SER A 74 -3.16 8.62 10.07
C SER A 74 -3.80 7.63 9.10
N VAL A 75 -5.11 7.42 9.19
CA VAL A 75 -5.84 6.47 8.35
C VAL A 75 -5.82 6.91 6.89
N LEU A 76 -6.00 8.20 6.59
CA LEU A 76 -5.95 8.70 5.21
C LEU A 76 -4.57 8.53 4.58
N ILE A 77 -3.49 8.80 5.31
CA ILE A 77 -2.12 8.64 4.79
C ILE A 77 -1.78 7.17 4.61
N ILE A 78 -2.07 6.33 5.62
CA ILE A 78 -1.81 4.89 5.55
C ILE A 78 -2.62 4.27 4.41
N GLN A 79 -3.93 4.50 4.38
CA GLN A 79 -4.79 3.91 3.36
C GLN A 79 -4.50 4.46 1.97
N GLY A 80 -4.24 5.76 1.83
CA GLY A 80 -3.78 6.31 0.55
C GLY A 80 -2.51 5.59 0.07
N SER A 81 -1.54 5.39 0.97
CA SER A 81 -0.31 4.66 0.64
C SER A 81 -0.59 3.20 0.25
N ILE A 82 -1.51 2.53 0.93
CA ILE A 82 -1.90 1.15 0.61
C ILE A 82 -2.64 1.08 -0.73
N ALA A 83 -3.50 2.06 -1.05
CA ALA A 83 -4.19 2.15 -2.34
C ALA A 83 -3.21 2.14 -3.51
N GLY A 84 -2.11 2.89 -3.39
CA GLY A 84 -1.04 2.91 -4.38
C GLY A 84 -0.08 1.72 -4.32
N GLY A 85 0.04 1.07 -3.15
CA GLY A 85 1.06 0.05 -2.89
C GLY A 85 0.97 -1.21 -3.73
N LEU A 86 -0.23 -1.58 -4.20
CA LEU A 86 -0.46 -2.73 -5.08
C LEU A 86 -0.36 -2.38 -6.58
N SER A 87 0.16 -1.21 -6.93
CA SER A 87 0.50 -0.86 -8.31
C SER A 87 1.47 -1.88 -8.92
N PRO A 88 1.35 -2.22 -10.22
CA PRO A 88 2.23 -3.20 -10.88
C PRO A 88 3.72 -2.86 -10.84
N ILE A 89 4.04 -1.59 -10.59
CA ILE A 89 5.41 -1.07 -10.53
C ILE A 89 5.89 -0.83 -9.10
N ALA A 90 5.01 -1.01 -8.11
CA ALA A 90 5.33 -0.86 -6.69
C ALA A 90 5.75 -2.22 -6.09
N PRO A 91 6.62 -2.22 -5.06
CA PRO A 91 7.14 -3.44 -4.45
C PRO A 91 6.08 -4.50 -4.08
N ASN A 92 4.97 -4.09 -3.46
CA ASN A 92 3.95 -5.04 -3.01
C ASN A 92 3.14 -5.60 -4.19
N GLY A 93 2.84 -4.76 -5.19
CA GLY A 93 2.19 -5.19 -6.42
C GLY A 93 3.05 -6.17 -7.20
N ILE A 94 4.37 -5.94 -7.29
CA ILE A 94 5.33 -6.87 -7.90
C ILE A 94 5.28 -8.22 -7.19
N VAL A 95 5.30 -8.25 -5.86
CA VAL A 95 5.22 -9.50 -5.09
C VAL A 95 3.90 -10.23 -5.35
N ALA A 96 2.77 -9.51 -5.33
CA ALA A 96 1.45 -10.09 -5.56
C ALA A 96 1.33 -10.70 -6.97
N LEU A 97 1.80 -9.99 -8.00
CA LEU A 97 1.81 -10.45 -9.38
C LEU A 97 2.75 -11.64 -9.59
N GLU A 98 3.93 -11.60 -8.99
CA GLU A 98 4.89 -12.70 -9.10
C GLU A 98 4.39 -13.96 -8.39
N LEU A 99 3.77 -13.85 -7.21
CA LEU A 99 3.13 -14.97 -6.55
C LEU A 99 1.98 -15.54 -7.38
N ALA A 100 1.17 -14.70 -8.03
CA ALA A 100 0.12 -15.17 -8.93
C ALA A 100 0.71 -15.94 -10.13
N ARG A 101 1.80 -15.43 -10.72
CA ARG A 101 2.50 -16.07 -11.84
C ARG A 101 3.11 -17.42 -11.45
N LEU A 102 3.81 -17.47 -10.31
CA LEU A 102 4.46 -18.70 -9.80
C LEU A 102 3.45 -19.80 -9.46
N ASN A 103 2.21 -19.44 -9.12
CA ASN A 103 1.15 -20.38 -8.75
C ASN A 103 0.12 -20.61 -9.87
N ASN A 104 0.46 -20.31 -11.12
CA ASN A 104 -0.39 -20.56 -12.31
C ASN A 104 -1.77 -19.88 -12.26
N VAL A 105 -1.92 -18.77 -11.53
CA VAL A 105 -3.16 -17.97 -11.49
C VAL A 105 -3.33 -17.13 -12.76
N GLY A 106 -2.22 -16.79 -13.42
CA GLY A 106 -2.18 -15.97 -14.63
C GLY A 106 -1.79 -14.51 -14.39
N GLU A 107 -1.81 -13.73 -15.47
CA GLU A 107 -1.44 -12.30 -15.47
C GLU A 107 -2.60 -11.44 -14.94
N LEU A 108 -2.57 -11.11 -13.65
CA LEU A 108 -3.58 -10.25 -13.03
C LEU A 108 -3.37 -8.76 -13.35
N GLY A 109 -2.17 -8.39 -13.83
CA GLY A 109 -1.83 -7.06 -14.32
C GLY A 109 -2.33 -5.91 -13.43
N ILE A 110 -3.10 -4.99 -14.02
CA ILE A 110 -3.64 -3.81 -13.32
C ILE A 110 -4.90 -4.12 -12.49
N SER A 111 -5.48 -5.32 -12.59
CA SER A 111 -6.76 -5.66 -11.96
C SER A 111 -6.66 -5.68 -10.43
N ILE A 112 -5.58 -6.26 -9.87
CA ILE A 112 -5.31 -6.21 -8.41
C ILE A 112 -5.22 -4.75 -7.96
N TYR A 113 -4.49 -3.92 -8.70
CA TYR A 113 -4.29 -2.51 -8.39
C TYR A 113 -5.61 -1.73 -8.39
N LEU A 114 -6.43 -1.89 -9.43
CA LEU A 114 -7.71 -1.18 -9.54
C LEU A 114 -8.69 -1.63 -8.45
N LEU A 115 -8.81 -2.93 -8.19
CA LEU A 115 -9.69 -3.43 -7.14
C LEU A 115 -9.27 -2.92 -5.76
N ASN A 116 -7.97 -2.93 -5.48
CA ASN A 116 -7.40 -2.37 -4.25
C ASN A 116 -7.68 -0.87 -4.13
N MET A 117 -7.36 -0.11 -5.18
CA MET A 117 -7.53 1.33 -5.22
C MET A 117 -9.00 1.72 -5.00
N ILE A 118 -9.93 1.07 -5.70
CA ILE A 118 -11.36 1.33 -5.56
C ILE A 118 -11.84 0.98 -4.14
N SER A 119 -11.49 -0.21 -3.63
CA SER A 119 -11.88 -0.65 -2.29
C SER A 119 -11.44 0.34 -1.22
N ILE A 120 -10.19 0.81 -1.32
CA ILE A 120 -9.61 1.72 -0.35
C ILE A 120 -10.16 3.14 -0.51
N VAL A 121 -10.34 3.65 -1.73
CA VAL A 121 -10.95 4.96 -1.96
C VAL A 121 -12.37 5.00 -1.37
N ILE A 122 -13.17 3.96 -1.58
CA ILE A 122 -14.52 3.87 -1.01
C ILE A 122 -14.44 3.87 0.51
N PHE A 123 -13.62 2.99 1.11
CA PHE A 123 -13.48 2.94 2.56
C PHE A 123 -12.98 4.26 3.17
N SER A 124 -11.93 4.84 2.61
CA SER A 124 -11.37 6.10 3.10
C SER A 124 -12.37 7.25 2.95
N THR A 125 -13.20 7.25 1.92
CA THR A 125 -14.28 8.23 1.75
C THR A 125 -15.36 8.04 2.83
N LEU A 126 -15.82 6.80 3.06
CA LEU A 126 -16.79 6.49 4.12
C LEU A 126 -16.24 6.86 5.50
N PHE A 127 -14.97 6.53 5.76
CA PHE A 127 -14.29 6.87 7.01
C PHE A 127 -14.13 8.37 7.20
N PHE A 128 -13.78 9.11 6.14
CA PHE A 128 -13.70 10.57 6.15
C PHE A 128 -15.03 11.22 6.51
N ILE A 129 -16.14 10.73 5.94
CA ILE A 129 -17.50 11.19 6.24
C ILE A 129 -17.87 10.83 7.69
N ALA A 130 -17.63 9.60 8.12
CA ALA A 130 -17.93 9.13 9.48
C ALA A 130 -17.17 9.93 10.57
N MET A 131 -15.91 10.27 10.30
CA MET A 131 -15.08 11.09 11.18
C MET A 131 -15.38 12.59 11.07
N LYS A 132 -16.40 12.99 10.28
CA LYS A 132 -16.82 14.37 10.07
C LYS A 132 -15.71 15.27 9.52
N GLY A 133 -14.80 14.73 8.70
CA GLY A 133 -13.69 15.49 8.10
C GLY A 133 -14.15 16.70 7.27
N TYR A 134 -15.35 16.63 6.70
CA TYR A 134 -15.98 17.73 5.97
C TYR A 134 -16.31 18.96 6.85
N LYS A 135 -16.45 18.81 8.17
CA LYS A 135 -16.70 19.94 9.08
C LYS A 135 -15.54 20.92 9.19
N MET A 136 -14.37 20.53 8.67
CA MET A 136 -13.20 21.41 8.60
C MET A 136 -13.24 22.35 7.38
N ASN A 137 -14.32 22.32 6.61
CA ASN A 137 -14.54 23.26 5.52
C ASN A 137 -14.57 24.71 6.05
N GLY A 138 -13.98 25.63 5.31
CA GLY A 138 -13.83 27.03 5.73
C GLY A 138 -12.74 27.30 6.78
N GLN A 139 -12.21 26.27 7.45
CA GLN A 139 -11.11 26.44 8.41
C GLN A 139 -9.76 26.48 7.69
N LYS A 140 -8.91 27.41 8.14
CA LYS A 140 -7.54 27.55 7.65
C LYS A 140 -6.52 27.19 8.72
N THR A 141 -5.34 26.83 8.27
CA THR A 141 -4.13 26.70 9.07
C THR A 141 -2.97 27.37 8.35
N GLU A 142 -1.99 27.83 9.12
CA GLU A 142 -0.76 28.34 8.55
C GLU A 142 0.05 27.17 7.98
N VAL A 143 0.49 27.33 6.74
CA VAL A 143 1.34 26.37 6.05
C VAL A 143 2.57 27.13 5.59
N SER A 144 3.74 26.66 6.00
CA SER A 144 5.01 27.26 5.62
C SER A 144 5.19 27.24 4.09
N PRO A 145 5.76 28.30 3.50
CA PRO A 145 6.08 28.30 2.08
C PRO A 145 7.13 27.22 1.77
N PRO A 146 7.02 26.54 0.61
CA PRO A 146 8.00 25.56 0.18
C PRO A 146 9.30 26.25 -0.22
N LEU A 147 10.41 25.53 -0.10
CA LEU A 147 11.70 25.99 -0.59
C LEU A 147 11.73 25.87 -2.14
N PRO A 148 12.44 26.75 -2.85
CA PRO A 148 12.64 26.58 -4.29
C PRO A 148 13.37 25.26 -4.56
N PHE A 149 12.95 24.55 -5.61
CA PHE A 149 13.58 23.28 -5.98
C PHE A 149 15.06 23.47 -6.36
N THR A 150 15.93 22.69 -5.73
CA THR A 150 17.37 22.67 -6.04
C THR A 150 17.63 22.04 -7.41
N TYR A 151 18.86 22.16 -7.91
CA TYR A 151 19.28 21.49 -9.14
C TYR A 151 19.12 19.96 -9.04
N GLU A 152 19.52 19.33 -7.94
CA GLU A 152 19.38 17.88 -7.77
C GLU A 152 17.91 17.45 -7.77
N GLN A 153 17.05 18.27 -7.15
CA GLN A 153 15.62 17.97 -7.08
C GLN A 153 14.95 18.10 -8.45
N LYS A 154 15.31 19.12 -9.25
CA LYS A 154 14.82 19.27 -10.63
C LYS A 154 15.24 18.10 -11.52
N LEU A 155 16.49 17.67 -11.43
CA LEU A 155 16.96 16.48 -12.14
C LEU A 155 16.18 15.24 -11.73
N THR A 156 15.94 15.08 -10.43
CA THR A 156 15.19 13.93 -9.92
C THR A 156 13.74 13.93 -10.40
N LEU A 157 13.06 15.08 -10.39
CA LEU A 157 11.72 15.23 -10.96
C LEU A 157 11.69 14.89 -12.46
N LEU A 158 12.67 15.37 -13.22
CA LEU A 158 12.82 15.02 -14.63
C LEU A 158 13.02 13.51 -14.80
N SER A 159 13.88 12.89 -13.99
CA SER A 159 14.08 11.44 -14.05
C SER A 159 12.82 10.65 -13.66
N ILE A 160 11.97 11.15 -12.76
CA ILE A 160 10.68 10.50 -12.46
C ILE A 160 9.79 10.53 -13.71
N LEU A 161 9.71 11.67 -14.40
CA LEU A 161 8.95 11.77 -15.65
C LEU A 161 9.51 10.84 -16.73
N VAL A 162 10.84 10.79 -16.90
CA VAL A 162 11.51 9.90 -17.85
C VAL A 162 11.24 8.44 -17.51
N LEU A 163 11.31 8.04 -16.23
CA LEU A 163 10.98 6.69 -15.78
C LEU A 163 9.56 6.31 -16.20
N ILE A 164 8.57 7.15 -15.89
CA ILE A 164 7.16 6.90 -16.18
C ILE A 164 6.95 6.74 -17.69
N LEU A 165 7.49 7.65 -18.49
CA LEU A 165 7.36 7.61 -19.95
C LEU A 165 8.07 6.38 -20.54
N TRP A 166 9.24 6.01 -20.03
CA TRP A 166 10.01 4.88 -20.53
C TRP A 166 9.34 3.53 -20.21
N VAL A 167 8.74 3.40 -19.03
CA VAL A 167 7.97 2.22 -18.65
C VAL A 167 6.69 2.12 -19.48
N ILE A 168 5.95 3.22 -19.65
CA ILE A 168 4.66 3.21 -20.36
C ILE A 168 4.85 3.01 -21.87
N PHE A 169 5.67 3.84 -22.51
CA PHE A 169 5.81 3.85 -23.97
C PHE A 169 6.91 2.92 -24.46
N GLY A 170 8.02 2.84 -23.72
CA GLY A 170 9.14 1.97 -24.06
C GLY A 170 9.00 0.54 -23.53
N LYS A 171 7.95 0.24 -22.75
CA LYS A 171 7.70 -1.07 -22.12
C LYS A 171 8.92 -1.61 -21.34
N ALA A 172 9.76 -0.71 -20.84
CA ALA A 172 10.96 -1.08 -20.13
C ALA A 172 10.63 -1.68 -18.76
N HIS A 173 11.39 -2.70 -18.35
CA HIS A 173 11.25 -3.24 -17.01
C HIS A 173 11.60 -2.16 -15.97
N VAL A 174 10.69 -1.91 -15.03
CA VAL A 174 10.78 -0.82 -14.04
C VAL A 174 12.08 -0.88 -13.24
N GLY A 175 12.49 -2.09 -12.85
CA GLY A 175 13.73 -2.30 -12.10
C GLY A 175 14.97 -1.89 -12.90
N PHE A 176 14.99 -2.20 -14.21
CA PHE A 176 16.09 -1.82 -15.10
C PHE A 176 16.10 -0.30 -15.32
N ALA A 177 14.97 0.28 -15.71
CA ALA A 177 14.83 1.71 -15.93
C ALA A 177 15.21 2.52 -14.68
N GLY A 178 14.75 2.08 -13.50
CA GLY A 178 15.09 2.68 -12.22
C GLY A 178 16.58 2.58 -11.89
N PHE A 179 17.22 1.44 -12.15
CA PHE A 179 18.66 1.30 -11.93
C PHE A 179 19.47 2.21 -12.85
N THR A 180 19.15 2.23 -14.15
CA THR A 180 19.82 3.08 -15.14
C THR A 180 19.69 4.56 -14.79
N LEU A 181 18.49 5.01 -14.41
CA LEU A 181 18.27 6.41 -14.00
C LEU A 181 18.96 6.74 -12.68
N ALA A 182 19.02 5.81 -11.73
CA ALA A 182 19.77 6.01 -10.49
C ALA A 182 21.27 6.20 -10.77
N VAL A 183 21.85 5.39 -11.65
CA VAL A 183 23.24 5.52 -12.10
C VAL A 183 23.48 6.87 -12.77
N GLY A 184 22.58 7.29 -13.67
CA GLY A 184 22.64 8.61 -14.30
C GLY A 184 22.60 9.76 -13.29
N LEU A 185 21.73 9.68 -12.28
CA LEU A 185 21.65 10.68 -11.21
C LEU A 185 22.93 10.72 -10.36
N PHE A 186 23.62 9.60 -10.13
CA PHE A 186 24.91 9.61 -9.44
C PHE A 186 26.00 10.31 -10.26
N PHE A 187 26.06 10.07 -11.58
CA PHE A 187 27.00 10.79 -12.46
C PHE A 187 26.75 12.30 -12.47
N LEU A 188 25.47 12.72 -12.42
CA LEU A 188 25.08 14.12 -12.33
C LEU A 188 25.20 14.72 -10.92
N LYS A 189 25.74 13.97 -9.96
CA LYS A 189 25.88 14.35 -8.54
C LYS A 189 24.55 14.77 -7.88
N ALA A 190 23.44 14.19 -8.34
CA ALA A 190 22.09 14.48 -7.85
C ALA A 190 21.63 13.59 -6.68
N GLY A 191 22.51 12.71 -6.18
CA GLY A 191 22.22 11.81 -5.06
C GLY A 191 23.49 11.24 -4.42
N ASN A 192 23.43 10.97 -3.12
CA ASN A 192 24.52 10.29 -2.41
C ASN A 192 24.39 8.76 -2.59
N GLN A 193 25.41 8.15 -3.21
CA GLN A 193 25.40 6.71 -3.51
C GLN A 193 25.30 5.84 -2.26
N GLN A 194 26.08 6.14 -1.21
CA GLN A 194 26.12 5.34 0.02
C GLN A 194 24.76 5.36 0.73
N GLN A 195 24.14 6.54 0.84
CA GLN A 195 22.82 6.67 1.44
C GLN A 195 21.73 6.01 0.58
N ALA A 196 21.83 6.10 -0.75
CA ALA A 196 20.85 5.50 -1.65
C ALA A 196 20.83 3.96 -1.57
N VAL A 197 22.01 3.33 -1.38
CA VAL A 197 22.13 1.87 -1.20
C VAL A 197 21.49 1.40 0.11
N GLN A 198 21.63 2.17 1.19
CA GLN A 198 21.03 1.84 2.49
C GLN A 198 19.49 1.82 2.46
N HIS A 199 18.91 2.57 1.54
CA HIS A 199 17.46 2.69 1.35
C HIS A 199 16.92 1.79 0.23
N VAL A 200 17.71 0.84 -0.27
CA VAL A 200 17.22 -0.23 -1.13
C VAL A 200 16.36 -1.17 -0.27
N PRO A 201 15.17 -1.61 -0.75
CA PRO A 201 14.29 -2.49 0.02
C PRO A 201 14.81 -3.95 0.03
N TRP A 202 15.96 -4.18 0.68
CA TRP A 202 16.60 -5.49 0.79
C TRP A 202 15.65 -6.54 1.37
N THR A 203 14.83 -6.15 2.34
CA THR A 203 13.80 -7.00 2.93
C THR A 203 12.82 -7.50 1.88
N THR A 204 12.36 -6.66 0.95
CA THR A 204 11.44 -7.08 -0.11
C THR A 204 12.11 -8.06 -1.07
N ILE A 205 13.37 -7.81 -1.45
CA ILE A 205 14.13 -8.71 -2.33
C ILE A 205 14.27 -10.08 -1.67
N LEU A 206 14.72 -10.11 -0.41
CA LEU A 206 14.85 -11.34 0.37
C LEU A 206 13.50 -12.04 0.59
N GLN A 207 12.41 -11.30 0.78
CA GLN A 207 11.07 -11.86 0.91
C GLN A 207 10.60 -12.56 -0.36
N ILE A 208 10.82 -11.98 -1.55
CA ILE A 208 10.45 -12.62 -2.82
C ILE A 208 11.24 -13.91 -3.01
N CYS A 209 12.57 -13.85 -2.84
CA CYS A 209 13.42 -15.02 -2.98
C CYS A 209 13.09 -16.10 -1.94
N GLY A 210 12.93 -15.73 -0.68
CA GLY A 210 12.59 -16.63 0.40
C GLY A 210 11.20 -17.23 0.25
N ALA A 211 10.20 -16.45 -0.16
CA ALA A 211 8.85 -16.93 -0.43
C ALA A 211 8.84 -17.99 -1.52
N ALA A 212 9.57 -17.78 -2.63
CA ALA A 212 9.67 -18.77 -3.69
C ALA A 212 10.23 -20.11 -3.17
N VAL A 213 11.32 -20.07 -2.39
CA VAL A 213 11.93 -21.27 -1.78
C VAL A 213 10.96 -21.95 -0.81
N LEU A 214 10.32 -21.19 0.09
CA LEU A 214 9.38 -21.73 1.07
C LEU A 214 8.15 -22.35 0.39
N ILE A 215 7.63 -21.73 -0.66
CA ILE A 215 6.50 -22.27 -1.43
C ILE A 215 6.89 -23.60 -2.08
N SER A 216 8.11 -23.70 -2.64
CA SER A 216 8.59 -24.98 -3.19
C SER A 216 8.68 -26.07 -2.12
N VAL A 217 9.22 -25.76 -0.94
CA VAL A 217 9.32 -26.72 0.18
C VAL A 217 7.93 -27.15 0.68
N VAL A 218 7.01 -26.20 0.87
CA VAL A 218 5.65 -26.49 1.33
C VAL A 218 4.88 -27.29 0.28
N GLY A 219 5.12 -27.04 -1.02
CA GLY A 219 4.59 -27.83 -2.12
C GLY A 219 5.05 -29.29 -2.05
N GLU A 220 6.36 -29.51 -1.89
CA GLU A 220 6.96 -30.86 -1.82
C GLU A 220 6.46 -31.66 -0.59
N LEU A 221 6.24 -30.98 0.54
CA LEU A 221 5.73 -31.60 1.77
C LEU A 221 4.21 -31.80 1.79
N GLY A 222 3.50 -31.45 0.70
CA GLY A 222 2.04 -31.57 0.62
C GLY A 222 1.27 -30.55 1.48
N GLY A 223 1.94 -29.51 2.00
CA GLY A 223 1.33 -28.50 2.87
C GLY A 223 0.28 -27.64 2.15
N ILE A 224 0.45 -27.41 0.83
CA ILE A 224 -0.55 -26.70 0.02
C ILE A 224 -1.88 -27.46 -0.02
N GLN A 225 -1.83 -28.79 -0.16
CA GLN A 225 -3.03 -29.61 -0.17
C GLN A 225 -3.71 -29.58 1.21
N MET A 226 -2.95 -29.73 2.29
CA MET A 226 -3.48 -29.67 3.65
C MET A 226 -4.21 -28.34 3.92
N MET A 227 -3.61 -27.21 3.54
CA MET A 227 -4.25 -25.90 3.68
C MET A 227 -5.50 -25.79 2.82
N THR A 228 -5.44 -26.28 1.57
CA THR A 228 -6.56 -26.26 0.64
C THR A 228 -7.74 -27.06 1.18
N ASP A 229 -7.50 -28.28 1.68
CA ASP A 229 -8.54 -29.14 2.27
C ASP A 229 -9.19 -28.48 3.49
N PHE A 230 -8.39 -27.81 4.32
CA PHE A 230 -8.91 -27.05 5.46
C PHE A 230 -9.80 -25.88 5.00
N LEU A 231 -9.34 -25.10 4.01
CA LEU A 231 -10.11 -24.00 3.46
C LEU A 231 -11.39 -24.49 2.76
N ALA A 232 -11.34 -25.59 2.03
CA ALA A 232 -12.49 -26.19 1.36
C ALA A 232 -13.55 -26.69 2.36
N LYS A 233 -13.17 -27.14 3.56
CA LYS A 233 -14.12 -27.53 4.61
C LYS A 233 -14.93 -26.36 5.17
N ILE A 234 -14.34 -25.16 5.21
CA ILE A 234 -14.98 -23.98 5.80
C ILE A 234 -15.57 -23.04 4.76
N THR A 235 -15.25 -23.22 3.48
CA THR A 235 -15.71 -22.36 2.37
C THR A 235 -16.60 -23.11 1.39
N ASN A 236 -17.41 -22.35 0.66
CA ASN A 236 -18.14 -22.81 -0.52
C ASN A 236 -18.12 -21.70 -1.58
N GLY A 237 -18.67 -21.96 -2.77
CA GLY A 237 -18.69 -20.99 -3.87
C GLY A 237 -19.26 -19.60 -3.52
N GLN A 238 -20.20 -19.50 -2.56
CA GLN A 238 -20.80 -18.22 -2.16
C GLN A 238 -20.10 -17.54 -0.97
N THR A 239 -19.34 -18.29 -0.18
CA THR A 239 -18.70 -17.80 1.06
C THR A 239 -17.19 -17.69 0.96
N ALA A 240 -16.55 -18.29 -0.07
CA ALA A 240 -15.10 -18.33 -0.21
C ALA A 240 -14.48 -16.93 -0.17
N VAL A 241 -14.98 -15.97 -0.94
CA VAL A 241 -14.46 -14.59 -0.95
C VAL A 241 -14.58 -13.93 0.43
N PHE A 242 -15.70 -14.11 1.13
CA PHE A 242 -15.90 -13.55 2.47
C PHE A 242 -14.91 -14.14 3.49
N ILE A 243 -14.81 -15.46 3.54
CA ILE A 243 -14.00 -16.16 4.54
C ILE A 243 -12.52 -15.97 4.27
N ILE A 244 -12.09 -16.05 3.01
CA ILE A 244 -10.70 -15.80 2.62
C ILE A 244 -10.31 -14.34 2.90
N SER A 245 -11.21 -13.38 2.69
CA SER A 245 -10.98 -11.99 3.07
C SER A 245 -10.79 -11.83 4.57
N ILE A 246 -11.68 -12.43 5.39
CA ILE A 246 -11.59 -12.38 6.86
C ILE A 246 -10.27 -13.01 7.33
N LEU A 247 -9.93 -14.18 6.82
CA LEU A 247 -8.71 -14.89 7.17
C LEU A 247 -7.47 -14.06 6.81
N SER A 248 -7.39 -13.58 5.57
CA SER A 248 -6.25 -12.80 5.07
C SER A 248 -6.06 -11.51 5.85
N GLY A 249 -7.14 -10.76 6.07
CA GLY A 249 -7.08 -9.48 6.78
C GLY A 249 -6.82 -9.63 8.28
N THR A 250 -7.34 -10.69 8.92
CA THR A 250 -7.02 -10.99 10.32
C THR A 250 -5.54 -11.36 10.47
N MET A 251 -5.02 -12.24 9.61
CA MET A 251 -3.59 -12.58 9.62
C MET A 251 -2.71 -11.34 9.44
N ALA A 252 -3.06 -10.47 8.49
CA ALA A 252 -2.31 -9.24 8.22
C ALA A 252 -2.40 -8.17 9.33
N THR A 253 -3.34 -8.30 10.28
CA THR A 253 -3.41 -7.43 11.45
C THR A 253 -2.21 -7.63 12.38
N PHE A 254 -1.64 -8.85 12.38
CA PHE A 254 -0.53 -9.27 13.24
C PHE A 254 0.75 -9.63 12.46
N ALA A 255 0.63 -9.88 11.17
CA ALA A 255 1.71 -10.34 10.31
C ALA A 255 1.89 -9.44 9.08
N SER A 256 3.00 -9.64 8.35
CA SER A 256 3.23 -8.92 7.11
C SER A 256 2.31 -9.44 6.00
N ALA A 257 1.53 -8.55 5.38
CA ALA A 257 0.73 -8.89 4.20
C ALA A 257 1.60 -9.47 3.07
N VAL A 258 2.76 -8.84 2.83
CA VAL A 258 3.71 -9.22 1.78
C VAL A 258 4.60 -10.38 2.19
N GLY A 259 5.10 -10.39 3.44
CA GLY A 259 6.06 -11.39 3.89
C GLY A 259 5.43 -12.69 4.38
N VAL A 260 4.15 -12.70 4.75
CA VAL A 260 3.47 -13.85 5.35
C VAL A 260 2.19 -14.18 4.60
N VAL A 261 1.20 -13.28 4.59
CA VAL A 261 -0.16 -13.63 4.16
C VAL A 261 -0.22 -14.01 2.69
N MET A 262 0.35 -13.21 1.79
CA MET A 262 0.35 -13.50 0.36
C MET A 262 1.12 -14.79 0.03
N PRO A 263 2.38 -15.00 0.48
CA PRO A 263 3.10 -16.27 0.27
C PRO A 263 2.40 -17.49 0.87
N THR A 264 1.66 -17.33 1.96
CA THR A 264 0.93 -18.45 2.60
C THR A 264 -0.36 -18.80 1.87
N LEU A 265 -1.16 -17.82 1.44
CA LEU A 265 -2.52 -18.06 0.95
C LEU A 265 -2.64 -18.05 -0.58
N ILE A 266 -1.82 -17.29 -1.33
CA ILE A 266 -1.91 -17.25 -2.80
C ILE A 266 -1.66 -18.64 -3.41
N PRO A 267 -0.69 -19.45 -2.93
CA PRO A 267 -0.45 -20.77 -3.48
C PRO A 267 -1.63 -21.74 -3.39
N THR A 268 -2.57 -21.53 -2.46
CA THR A 268 -3.73 -22.41 -2.31
C THR A 268 -4.88 -22.05 -3.25
N THR A 269 -4.80 -20.93 -3.99
CA THR A 269 -5.95 -20.38 -4.71
C THR A 269 -6.41 -21.22 -5.90
N VAL A 270 -5.48 -21.86 -6.63
CA VAL A 270 -5.83 -22.74 -7.76
C VAL A 270 -6.51 -24.01 -7.26
N ALA A 271 -5.86 -24.76 -6.36
CA ALA A 271 -6.41 -25.99 -5.80
C ALA A 271 -7.74 -25.76 -5.05
N LEU A 272 -7.88 -24.61 -4.38
CA LEU A 272 -9.14 -24.23 -3.72
C LEU A 272 -10.25 -23.94 -4.75
N SER A 273 -9.92 -23.25 -5.85
CA SER A 273 -10.87 -23.01 -6.94
C SER A 273 -11.38 -24.33 -7.53
N GLU A 274 -10.47 -25.28 -7.80
CA GLU A 274 -10.79 -26.63 -8.29
C GLU A 274 -11.69 -27.39 -7.31
N SER A 275 -11.34 -27.39 -6.02
CA SER A 275 -12.13 -28.02 -4.95
C SER A 275 -13.55 -27.44 -4.82
N LEU A 276 -13.73 -26.18 -5.22
CA LEU A 276 -15.02 -25.49 -5.26
C LEU A 276 -15.72 -25.59 -6.62
N ASN A 277 -15.32 -26.53 -7.49
CA ASN A 277 -15.83 -26.70 -8.86
C ASN A 277 -15.78 -25.41 -9.70
N PHE A 278 -14.71 -24.63 -9.54
CA PHE A 278 -14.50 -23.33 -10.20
C PHE A 278 -15.60 -22.29 -9.93
N ALA A 279 -16.37 -22.44 -8.85
CA ALA A 279 -17.39 -21.46 -8.47
C ALA A 279 -16.79 -20.06 -8.21
N VAL A 280 -15.52 -20.01 -7.80
CA VAL A 280 -14.72 -18.78 -7.67
C VAL A 280 -13.39 -18.99 -8.38
N SER A 281 -12.99 -18.08 -9.26
CA SER A 281 -11.73 -18.20 -9.99
C SER A 281 -10.50 -18.03 -9.06
N PRO A 282 -9.35 -18.63 -9.39
CA PRO A 282 -8.10 -18.41 -8.66
C PRO A 282 -7.70 -16.92 -8.65
N ALA A 283 -8.04 -16.20 -9.72
CA ALA A 283 -7.82 -14.76 -9.86
C ALA A 283 -8.57 -13.96 -8.80
N VAL A 284 -9.88 -14.23 -8.61
CA VAL A 284 -10.70 -13.56 -7.59
C VAL A 284 -10.21 -13.88 -6.19
N LEU A 285 -9.84 -15.13 -5.90
CA LEU A 285 -9.28 -15.51 -4.60
C LEU A 285 -7.95 -14.78 -4.32
N THR A 286 -7.06 -14.73 -5.32
CA THR A 286 -5.77 -14.03 -5.22
C THR A 286 -5.96 -12.53 -5.00
N MET A 287 -6.81 -11.89 -5.79
CA MET A 287 -7.17 -10.48 -5.61
C MET A 287 -7.77 -10.22 -4.22
N THR A 288 -8.62 -11.13 -3.74
CA THR A 288 -9.22 -11.04 -2.40
C THR A 288 -8.16 -11.09 -1.30
N ILE A 289 -7.22 -12.03 -1.38
CA ILE A 289 -6.11 -12.14 -0.43
C ILE A 289 -5.27 -10.86 -0.44
N ALA A 290 -4.89 -10.39 -1.63
CA ALA A 290 -4.05 -9.19 -1.77
C ALA A 290 -4.73 -7.95 -1.18
N VAL A 291 -5.98 -7.67 -1.54
CA VAL A 291 -6.71 -6.48 -1.08
C VAL A 291 -7.03 -6.56 0.42
N ALA A 292 -7.57 -7.69 0.89
CA ALA A 292 -7.98 -7.84 2.29
C ALA A 292 -6.79 -7.80 3.25
N SER A 293 -5.69 -8.47 2.90
CA SER A 293 -4.47 -8.44 3.71
C SER A 293 -3.88 -7.03 3.80
N HIS A 294 -3.87 -6.27 2.70
CA HIS A 294 -3.31 -4.93 2.69
C HIS A 294 -4.15 -3.92 3.46
N MET A 295 -5.47 -4.01 3.33
CA MET A 295 -6.39 -3.03 3.91
C MET A 295 -6.37 -2.99 5.45
N THR A 296 -6.08 -4.11 6.11
CA THR A 296 -6.00 -4.21 7.58
C THR A 296 -4.62 -3.84 8.14
N THR A 297 -3.63 -3.58 7.29
CA THR A 297 -2.29 -3.14 7.72
C THR A 297 -2.28 -1.74 8.33
N MET A 298 -3.41 -1.06 8.52
CA MET A 298 -3.43 0.11 9.41
C MET A 298 -3.41 -0.26 10.90
N SER A 299 -3.49 -1.55 11.23
CA SER A 299 -3.35 -2.05 12.60
C SER A 299 -2.08 -1.50 13.24
N PRO A 300 -2.13 -0.99 14.49
CA PRO A 300 -0.96 -0.49 15.21
C PRO A 300 0.09 -1.57 15.47
N LEU A 301 -0.27 -2.85 15.35
CA LEU A 301 0.65 -3.99 15.49
C LEU A 301 1.43 -4.29 14.20
N SER A 302 1.02 -3.70 13.08
CA SER A 302 1.71 -3.84 11.81
C SER A 302 2.70 -2.70 11.58
N VAL A 303 3.55 -2.84 10.56
CA VAL A 303 4.57 -1.83 10.20
C VAL A 303 3.96 -0.46 9.93
N MET A 304 2.84 -0.37 9.19
CA MET A 304 2.26 0.93 8.83
C MET A 304 1.61 1.62 10.04
N GLY A 305 0.96 0.85 10.92
CA GLY A 305 0.40 1.40 12.15
C GLY A 305 1.49 1.83 13.14
N ALA A 306 2.58 1.06 13.26
CA ALA A 306 3.74 1.43 14.05
C ALA A 306 4.39 2.73 13.54
N LEU A 307 4.48 2.92 12.21
CA LEU A 307 4.95 4.19 11.63
C LEU A 307 4.09 5.38 12.04
N ALA A 308 2.76 5.23 12.09
CA ALA A 308 1.88 6.32 12.51
C ALA A 308 2.05 6.66 13.99
N LEU A 309 2.17 5.65 14.86
CA LEU A 309 2.41 5.87 16.28
C LEU A 309 3.78 6.53 16.52
N GLY A 310 4.83 6.05 15.85
CA GLY A 310 6.17 6.65 15.92
C GLY A 310 6.28 8.04 15.30
N SER A 311 5.30 8.45 14.50
CA SER A 311 5.24 9.78 13.86
C SER A 311 4.40 10.79 14.68
N LEU A 312 3.92 10.40 15.87
CA LEU A 312 3.14 11.30 16.70
C LEU A 312 3.99 12.45 17.26
N PRO A 313 3.46 13.69 17.27
CA PRO A 313 4.09 14.79 17.99
C PRO A 313 4.22 14.52 19.49
N ALA A 314 5.24 15.13 20.11
CA ALA A 314 5.46 15.03 21.55
C ALA A 314 4.24 15.52 22.35
N GLY A 315 3.90 14.80 23.43
CA GLY A 315 2.77 15.14 24.31
C GLY A 315 1.41 14.58 23.86
N VAL A 316 1.33 13.86 22.74
CA VAL A 316 0.12 13.14 22.31
C VAL A 316 0.00 11.80 23.03
N ASP A 317 -1.22 11.45 23.46
CA ASP A 317 -1.54 10.12 24.00
C ASP A 317 -1.52 9.05 22.91
N GLU A 318 -0.37 8.38 22.78
CA GLU A 318 -0.16 7.25 21.87
C GLU A 318 -1.13 6.10 22.12
N LYS A 319 -1.41 5.76 23.40
CA LYS A 319 -2.29 4.64 23.77
C LYS A 319 -3.71 4.85 23.25
N LYS A 320 -4.19 6.10 23.25
CA LYS A 320 -5.50 6.44 22.69
C LYS A 320 -5.54 6.30 21.17
N LEU A 321 -4.48 6.68 20.46
CA LEU A 321 -4.40 6.48 19.02
C LEU A 321 -4.31 4.99 18.67
N PHE A 322 -3.46 4.24 19.39
CA PHE A 322 -3.31 2.79 19.26
C PHE A 322 -4.68 2.09 19.31
N LYS A 323 -5.45 2.29 20.38
CA LYS A 323 -6.77 1.64 20.54
C LYS A 323 -7.72 1.97 19.41
N LYS A 324 -7.75 3.24 18.98
CA LYS A 324 -8.61 3.68 17.88
C LYS A 324 -8.20 3.08 16.55
N MET A 325 -6.90 3.07 16.21
CA MET A 325 -6.40 2.45 14.99
C MET A 325 -6.69 0.95 14.94
N TYR A 326 -6.56 0.26 16.09
CA TYR A 326 -6.92 -1.15 16.20
C TYR A 326 -8.40 -1.36 15.88
N ILE A 327 -9.31 -0.58 16.46
CA ILE A 327 -10.75 -0.64 16.15
C ILE A 327 -11.00 -0.38 14.66
N VAL A 328 -10.37 0.64 14.07
CA VAL A 328 -10.55 0.96 12.64
C VAL A 328 -10.03 -0.16 11.75
N ALA A 329 -8.97 -0.87 12.12
CA ALA A 329 -8.49 -2.03 11.38
C ALA A 329 -9.54 -3.15 11.31
N PHE A 330 -10.27 -3.43 12.40
CA PHE A 330 -11.38 -4.40 12.39
C PHE A 330 -12.60 -3.89 11.61
N ILE A 331 -12.88 -2.59 11.65
CA ILE A 331 -13.92 -2.00 10.80
C ILE A 331 -13.54 -2.14 9.32
N ALA A 332 -12.27 -1.91 8.98
CA ALA A 332 -11.76 -2.09 7.63
C ALA A 332 -11.84 -3.56 7.17
N LEU A 333 -11.56 -4.51 8.08
CA LEU A 333 -11.72 -5.95 7.84
C LEU A 333 -13.18 -6.32 7.54
N ALA A 334 -14.11 -5.83 8.36
CA ALA A 334 -15.54 -6.07 8.15
C ALA A 334 -16.02 -5.46 6.83
N PHE A 335 -15.57 -4.24 6.53
CA PHE A 335 -15.86 -3.56 5.26
C PHE A 335 -15.33 -4.35 4.07
N VAL A 336 -14.04 -4.69 4.03
CA VAL A 336 -13.41 -5.31 2.85
C VAL A 336 -13.98 -6.69 2.58
N SER A 337 -14.26 -7.47 3.64
CA SER A 337 -14.86 -8.78 3.50
C SER A 337 -16.28 -8.72 2.98
N THR A 338 -17.07 -7.74 3.44
CA THR A 338 -18.43 -7.52 2.94
C THR A 338 -18.41 -6.99 1.51
N PHE A 339 -17.54 -6.02 1.23
CA PHE A 339 -17.44 -5.34 -0.06
C PHE A 339 -17.03 -6.33 -1.16
N LEU A 340 -15.92 -7.04 -0.99
CA LEU A 340 -15.43 -8.01 -1.98
C LEU A 340 -16.40 -9.17 -2.16
N GLY A 341 -16.98 -9.67 -1.06
CA GLY A 341 -17.97 -10.73 -1.11
C GLY A 341 -19.24 -10.34 -1.88
N LEU A 342 -19.71 -9.09 -1.73
CA LEU A 342 -20.81 -8.55 -2.51
C LEU A 342 -20.44 -8.36 -3.98
N LEU A 343 -19.26 -7.81 -4.28
CA LEU A 343 -18.81 -7.65 -5.67
C LEU A 343 -18.78 -8.98 -6.41
N HIS A 344 -18.33 -10.05 -5.75
CA HIS A 344 -18.33 -11.38 -6.33
C HIS A 344 -19.75 -11.93 -6.53
N ARG A 345 -20.64 -11.81 -5.53
CA ARG A 345 -22.05 -12.25 -5.65
C ARG A 345 -22.82 -11.51 -6.74
N LEU A 346 -22.51 -10.24 -6.97
CA LEU A 346 -23.09 -9.42 -8.03
C LEU A 346 -22.43 -9.69 -9.41
N GLY A 347 -21.44 -10.57 -9.48
CA GLY A 347 -20.73 -10.92 -10.71
C GLY A 347 -19.86 -9.79 -11.28
N ILE A 348 -19.53 -8.79 -10.47
CA ILE A 348 -18.69 -7.64 -10.86
C ILE A 348 -17.22 -8.06 -10.94
N ILE A 349 -16.80 -8.98 -10.06
CA ILE A 349 -15.50 -9.66 -10.14
C ILE A 349 -15.73 -11.14 -10.45
N LYS A 350 -15.09 -11.61 -11.53
CA LYS A 350 -15.13 -12.99 -12.04
C LYS A 350 -13.72 -13.52 -12.17
#